data_AF-A0A2D5VIK8-F1
#
_entry.id   AF-A0A2D5VIK8-F1
#
_cell.length_a   1.000
_cell.length_b   1.000
_cell.length_c   1.000
_cell.angle_alpha   90.00
_cell.angle_beta   90.00
_cell.angle_gamma   90.00
#
_symmetry.space_group_name_H-M   'P 1'
#
loop_
_entity.id
_entity.type
_entity.pdbx_description
1 polymer ?
#
loop_
_entity_poly.entity_id
_entity_poly.type
_entity_poly.pdbx_seq_one_letter_code
_entity_poly.pdbx_strand_id
1 'polypeptide(L)'
;MALIALIALEVGRVLEALDHKGTADNTLVIFVSDHGDMLGDQLQAAKDGFFYDACVRVPLPMRWPDRFRSERRVTSLVQFHLFRQP
;
A
#
# COMPACT_ATOMS: atom_id res chain seq x y z
N MET A 1 -10.84 -4.78 11.88
CA MET A 1 -11.22 -3.40 11.46
C MET A 1 -10.57 -2.31 12.30
N ALA A 2 -10.57 -2.37 13.64
CA ALA A 2 -9.93 -1.35 14.49
C ALA A 2 -8.44 -1.07 14.16
N LEU A 3 -7.65 -2.11 13.89
CA LEU A 3 -6.23 -1.96 13.52
C LEU A 3 -6.03 -1.24 12.18
N ILE A 4 -6.91 -1.46 11.20
CA ILE A 4 -6.85 -0.77 9.89
C ILE A 4 -7.10 0.73 10.10
N ALA A 5 -8.10 1.08 10.92
CA ALA A 5 -8.40 2.48 11.23
C ALA A 5 -7.25 3.16 11.99
N LEU A 6 -6.63 2.45 12.94
CA LEU A 6 -5.44 2.96 13.65
C LEU A 6 -4.28 3.22 12.69
N ILE A 7 -3.97 2.27 11.80
CA ILE A 7 -2.91 2.45 10.80
C ILE A 7 -3.24 3.62 9.87
N ALA A 8 -4.48 3.76 9.43
CA ALA A 8 -4.90 4.89 8.60
C ALA A 8 -4.68 6.24 9.29
N LEU A 9 -5.00 6.34 10.58
CA LEU A 9 -4.75 7.53 11.39
C LEU A 9 -3.25 7.85 11.48
N GLU A 10 -2.42 6.86 11.80
CA GLU A 10 -0.98 7.05 11.95
C GLU A 10 -0.29 7.39 10.61
N VAL A 11 -0.74 6.79 9.50
CA VAL A 11 -0.30 7.18 8.15
C VAL A 11 -0.69 8.63 7.86
N GLY A 12 -1.91 9.04 8.23
CA GLY A 12 -2.37 10.44 8.12
C GLY A 12 -1.43 11.41 8.84
N ARG A 13 -1.03 11.10 10.07
CA ARG A 13 -0.07 11.91 10.83
C ARG A 13 1.29 12.05 10.15
N VAL A 14 1.78 10.99 9.51
CA VAL A 14 3.03 11.05 8.73
C VAL A 14 2.88 11.97 7.52
N LEU A 15 1.76 11.89 6.80
CA LEU A 15 1.48 12.74 5.65
C LEU A 15 1.35 14.21 6.05
N GLU A 16 0.61 14.51 7.12
CA GLU A 16 0.50 15.86 7.68
C GLU A 16 1.88 16.41 8.08
N ALA A 17 2.74 15.58 8.67
CA ALA A 17 4.09 16.00 9.03
C ALA A 17 4.96 16.36 7.81
N LEU A 18 4.77 15.69 6.65
CA LEU A 18 5.44 16.05 5.40
C LEU A 18 4.92 17.38 4.85
N ASP A 19 3.61 17.61 4.92
CA ASP A 19 2.98 18.85 4.46
C ASP A 19 3.41 20.03 5.34
N HIS A 20 3.40 19.88 6.68
CA HIS A 20 3.86 20.91 7.62
C HIS A 20 5.35 21.29 7.47
N LYS A 21 6.19 20.33 7.05
CA LYS A 21 7.62 20.59 6.77
C LYS A 21 7.85 21.21 5.40
N GLY A 22 6.84 21.30 4.54
CA GLY A 22 6.98 21.77 3.16
C GLY A 22 7.81 20.83 2.28
N THR A 23 7.94 19.55 2.65
CA THR A 23 8.74 18.57 1.89
C THR A 23 7.89 17.60 1.07
N ALA A 24 6.57 17.68 1.17
CA ALA A 24 5.64 16.77 0.51
C ALA A 24 5.83 16.73 -1.01
N ASP A 25 6.07 17.88 -1.64
CA ASP A 25 6.18 18.03 -3.09
C ASP A 25 7.39 17.26 -3.68
N ASN A 26 8.46 17.12 -2.89
CA ASN A 26 9.66 16.36 -3.26
C ASN A 26 9.79 15.01 -2.54
N THR A 27 8.67 14.46 -2.03
CA THR A 27 8.67 13.16 -1.34
C THR A 27 7.74 12.18 -2.06
N LEU A 28 8.29 11.08 -2.57
CA LEU A 28 7.49 9.93 -3.00
C LEU A 28 7.08 9.11 -1.79
N VAL A 29 5.78 9.02 -1.55
CA VAL A 29 5.20 8.13 -0.53
C VAL A 29 4.61 6.91 -1.23
N ILE A 30 5.01 5.72 -0.79
CA ILE A 30 4.46 4.44 -1.22
C ILE A 30 3.94 3.74 0.02
N PHE A 31 2.66 3.36 0.02
CA PHE A 31 2.11 2.46 1.03
C PHE A 31 1.83 1.11 0.38
N VAL A 32 2.21 0.04 1.05
CA VAL A 32 2.10 -1.32 0.54
C VAL A 32 1.89 -2.29 1.70
N SER A 33 1.18 -3.38 1.45
CA SER A 33 1.12 -4.52 2.36
C SER A 33 2.08 -5.61 1.89
N ASP A 34 2.70 -6.35 2.80
CA ASP A 34 3.53 -7.51 2.45
C ASP A 34 2.69 -8.69 1.95
N HIS A 35 1.49 -8.84 2.52
CA HIS A 35 0.45 -9.78 2.09
C HIS A 35 -0.93 -9.31 2.60
N GLY A 36 -1.99 -10.01 2.21
CA GLY A 36 -3.32 -9.89 2.81
C GLY A 36 -3.63 -11.01 3.81
N ASP A 37 -4.90 -11.23 4.11
CA ASP A 37 -5.37 -12.21 5.09
C ASP A 37 -6.63 -12.88 4.54
N MET A 38 -6.72 -14.20 4.68
CA MET A 38 -7.89 -14.98 4.25
C MET A 38 -9.14 -14.63 5.06
N LEU A 39 -9.02 -14.24 6.33
CA LEU A 39 -10.16 -13.86 7.18
C LEU A 39 -11.35 -14.85 7.17
N GLY A 40 -11.10 -16.14 6.94
CA GLY A 40 -12.13 -17.19 6.81
C GLY A 40 -12.52 -17.56 5.37
N ASP A 41 -12.02 -16.84 4.36
CA ASP A 41 -12.15 -17.24 2.96
C ASP A 41 -11.57 -18.63 2.74
N GLN A 42 -12.24 -19.43 1.90
CA GLN A 42 -11.87 -20.82 1.64
C GLN A 42 -11.71 -21.69 2.91
N LEU A 43 -12.35 -21.28 4.03
CA LEU A 43 -12.21 -21.91 5.36
C LEU A 43 -10.78 -21.82 5.93
N GLN A 44 -10.00 -20.84 5.48
CA GLN A 44 -8.61 -20.63 5.88
C GLN A 44 -8.45 -19.37 6.72
N ALA A 45 -7.42 -19.35 7.56
CA ALA A 45 -7.08 -18.21 8.38
C ALA A 45 -5.71 -17.65 7.99
N ALA A 46 -5.46 -16.37 8.29
CA ALA A 46 -4.17 -15.74 8.05
C ALA A 46 -3.69 -15.93 6.60
N LYS A 47 -2.44 -16.38 6.42
CA LYS A 47 -1.82 -16.65 5.13
C LYS A 47 -1.38 -18.11 5.03
N ASP A 48 -2.33 -19.03 4.92
CA ASP A 48 -2.09 -20.49 4.94
C ASP A 48 -1.31 -21.05 3.71
N GLY A 49 -0.45 -20.27 3.05
CA GLY A 49 0.47 -20.73 2.01
C GLY A 49 -0.14 -20.87 0.61
N PHE A 50 -1.35 -20.37 0.40
CA PHE A 50 -2.04 -20.39 -0.89
C PHE A 50 -1.97 -19.02 -1.59
N PHE A 51 -1.91 -19.04 -2.93
CA PHE A 51 -1.77 -17.84 -3.78
C PHE A 51 -3.11 -17.23 -4.19
N TYR A 52 -4.10 -17.25 -3.29
CA TYR A 52 -5.37 -16.57 -3.55
C TYR A 52 -5.21 -15.05 -3.51
N ASP A 53 -6.04 -14.34 -4.28
CA ASP A 53 -6.05 -12.87 -4.34
C ASP A 53 -6.09 -12.22 -2.95
N ALA A 54 -6.87 -12.79 -2.02
CA ALA A 54 -6.97 -12.31 -0.63
C ALA A 54 -5.61 -12.26 0.09
N CYS A 55 -4.65 -13.10 -0.28
CA CYS A 55 -3.30 -13.13 0.30
C CYS A 55 -2.28 -12.35 -0.53
N VAL A 56 -2.35 -12.42 -1.86
CA VAL A 56 -1.25 -11.96 -2.75
C VAL A 56 -1.50 -10.63 -3.44
N ARG A 57 -2.77 -10.21 -3.55
CA ARG A 57 -3.14 -8.96 -4.22
C ARG A 57 -3.24 -7.82 -3.21
N VAL A 58 -2.11 -7.20 -2.94
CA VAL A 58 -1.94 -6.15 -1.92
C VAL A 58 -2.23 -4.73 -2.44
N PRO A 59 -2.63 -3.77 -1.57
CA PRO A 59 -2.71 -2.37 -1.94
C PRO A 59 -1.33 -1.81 -2.28
N LEU A 60 -1.27 -0.90 -3.27
CA LEU A 60 -0.05 -0.15 -3.63
C LEU A 60 -0.37 1.31 -4.03
N PRO A 61 -1.02 2.12 -3.18
CA PRO A 61 -1.19 3.53 -3.46
C PRO A 61 0.15 4.27 -3.37
N MET A 62 0.34 5.22 -4.29
CA MET A 62 1.52 6.08 -4.33
C MET A 62 1.08 7.54 -4.41
N ARG A 63 1.78 8.42 -3.67
CA ARG A 63 1.57 9.86 -3.66
C ARG A 63 2.88 10.56 -3.97
N TRP A 64 2.85 11.46 -4.96
CA TRP A 64 3.91 12.42 -5.24
C TRP A 64 3.28 13.64 -5.92
N PRO A 65 2.94 14.71 -5.16
CA PRO A 65 2.16 15.84 -5.66
C PRO A 65 2.70 16.47 -6.95
N ASP A 66 4.01 16.72 -7.02
CA ASP A 66 4.66 17.35 -8.19
C ASP A 66 4.79 16.46 -9.43
N ARG A 67 4.65 15.14 -9.28
CA ARG A 67 4.94 14.18 -10.36
C ARG A 67 3.73 13.39 -10.81
N PHE A 68 2.81 13.09 -9.90
CA PHE A 68 1.61 12.33 -10.22
C PHE A 68 0.43 13.28 -10.37
N ARG A 69 -0.23 13.24 -11.53
CA ARG A 69 -1.57 13.81 -11.69
C ARG A 69 -2.52 13.07 -10.74
N SER A 70 -3.39 13.80 -10.06
CA SER A 70 -4.40 13.19 -9.19
C SER A 70 -5.24 12.16 -9.98
N GLU A 71 -5.58 11.05 -9.33
CA GLU A 71 -6.55 10.03 -9.80
C GLU A 71 -6.11 9.01 -10.88
N ARG A 72 -4.80 8.80 -11.09
CA ARG A 72 -4.36 7.70 -11.98
C ARG A 72 -4.54 6.33 -11.32
N ARG A 73 -5.22 5.40 -12.01
CA ARG A 73 -5.27 3.97 -11.67
C ARG A 73 -4.52 3.14 -12.72
N VAL A 74 -3.62 2.26 -12.26
CA VAL A 74 -2.91 1.28 -13.10
C VAL A 74 -3.58 -0.08 -12.91
N THR A 75 -4.01 -0.70 -14.00
CA THR A 75 -4.72 -2.00 -14.00
C THR A 75 -3.91 -3.14 -14.62
N SER A 76 -2.74 -2.84 -15.20
CA SER A 76 -1.79 -3.85 -15.65
C SER A 76 -1.23 -4.63 -14.46
N LEU A 77 -0.62 -5.78 -14.73
CA LEU A 77 0.11 -6.55 -13.71
C LEU A 77 1.24 -5.69 -13.13
N VAL A 78 1.34 -5.69 -11.80
CA VAL A 78 2.36 -4.99 -11.03
C VAL A 78 2.91 -5.94 -9.98
N GLN A 79 4.22 -5.93 -9.79
CA GLN A 79 4.91 -6.66 -8.74
C GLN A 79 5.80 -5.68 -7.97
N PHE A 80 5.70 -5.67 -6.64
CA PHE A 80 6.44 -4.74 -5.79
C PHE A 80 7.95 -5.09 -5.65
N HIS A 81 8.35 -6.30 -6.04
CA HIS A 81 9.72 -6.75 -5.85
C HIS A 81 10.74 -5.80 -6.49
N LEU A 82 11.68 -5.36 -5.65
CA LEU A 82 12.90 -4.67 -6.04
C LEU A 82 13.87 -5.67 -6.70
N PHE A 83 13.51 -6.24 -7.85
CA PHE A 83 14.49 -6.94 -8.67
C PHE A 83 15.36 -5.90 -9.34
N ARG A 84 16.52 -5.62 -8.72
CA ARG A 84 17.71 -5.23 -9.46
C ARG A 84 17.95 -6.36 -10.47
N GLN A 85 17.49 -6.17 -11.70
CA GLN A 85 18.02 -6.93 -12.82
C GLN A 85 19.47 -6.44 -13.02
N PRO A 86 20.47 -7.31 -13.14
CA PRO A 86 21.69 -6.93 -13.86
C PRO A 86 21.37 -6.53 -15.31
#